data_AF-A0A522AQ09-F1
#
_entry.id   AF-A0A522AQ09-F1
#
_cell.length_a   1.000
_cell.length_b   1.000
_cell.length_c   1.000
_cell.angle_alpha   90.00
_cell.angle_beta   90.00
_cell.angle_gamma   90.00
#
_symmetry.space_group_name_H-M   'P 1'
#
loop_
_entity.id
_entity.type
_entity.pdbx_description
1 polymer ?
#
loop_
_entity_poly.entity_id
_entity_poly.type
_entity_poly.pdbx_seq_one_letter_code
_entity_poly.pdbx_strand_id
1 'polypeptide(L)'
;MEIINTDGLVLFGPGSEWLWSTISGIVTMVSLVAIFRQLRVQAAQGAIEQLAEFRREAYSEQMLRYELDVMVALRDHEDPADIPDAAVLGIGDYWENFATLARGGYRDAKLLWRLDSVSPQIVWAWLAPWVRKARAESRFGIGSYDHLEWLAGLMAEMDRSAGRPAITHAMVASHTGPWITLHQELIWYAQALRGDTIAPPADPAARERARGRSGPRSDPH
;
A
#
# COMPACT_ATOMS: atom_id res chain seq x y z
N MET A 1 -23.66 64.59 -26.17
CA MET A 1 -22.95 63.37 -25.73
C MET A 1 -23.46 63.08 -24.33
N GLU A 2 -24.63 62.46 -24.25
CA GLU A 2 -25.31 62.14 -22.99
C GLU A 2 -24.60 60.94 -22.37
N ILE A 3 -23.81 61.22 -21.34
CA ILE A 3 -23.38 60.21 -20.38
C ILE A 3 -24.52 60.15 -19.38
N ILE A 4 -25.29 59.07 -19.43
CA ILE A 4 -26.48 58.79 -18.61
C ILE A 4 -26.19 59.14 -17.15
N ASN A 5 -26.86 60.17 -16.64
CA ASN A 5 -26.94 60.51 -15.22
C ASN A 5 -28.32 60.06 -14.73
N THR A 6 -28.33 58.95 -14.01
CA THR A 6 -29.45 58.47 -13.18
C THR A 6 -29.05 58.66 -11.72
N ASP A 7 -29.88 59.42 -11.00
CA ASP A 7 -29.88 59.73 -9.58
C ASP A 7 -28.98 58.89 -8.64
N GLY A 8 -28.01 59.57 -8.01
CA GLY A 8 -27.53 59.25 -6.66
C GLY A 8 -26.51 58.12 -6.46
N LEU A 9 -26.25 57.28 -7.46
CA LEU A 9 -25.22 56.23 -7.37
C LEU A 9 -23.98 56.58 -8.20
N VAL A 10 -23.06 57.31 -7.57
CA VAL A 10 -21.71 57.53 -8.09
C VAL A 10 -20.95 56.20 -8.01
N LEU A 11 -20.99 55.42 -9.09
CA LEU A 11 -20.29 54.11 -9.15
C LEU A 11 -18.76 54.27 -9.27
N PHE A 12 -18.27 55.42 -9.74
CA PHE A 12 -16.84 55.73 -9.90
C PHE A 12 -16.52 57.12 -9.34
N GLY A 13 -16.17 57.20 -8.05
CA GLY A 13 -15.77 58.42 -7.33
C GLY A 13 -15.20 58.12 -5.94
N PRO A 14 -14.72 59.12 -5.17
CA PRO A 14 -14.05 58.95 -3.86
C PRO A 14 -14.87 58.29 -2.72
N GLY A 15 -16.04 57.72 -3.01
CA GLY A 15 -16.80 56.80 -2.15
C GLY A 15 -16.77 55.32 -2.60
N SER A 16 -15.93 54.96 -3.58
CA SER A 16 -15.82 53.60 -4.16
C SER A 16 -14.90 52.64 -3.39
N GLU A 17 -14.38 53.04 -2.22
CA GLU A 17 -13.48 52.20 -1.41
C GLU A 17 -14.13 50.86 -1.00
N TRP A 18 -15.43 50.87 -0.68
CA TRP A 18 -16.17 49.65 -0.38
C TRP A 18 -16.29 48.73 -1.61
N LEU A 19 -16.40 49.29 -2.82
CA LEU A 19 -16.45 48.53 -4.08
C LEU A 19 -15.09 47.87 -4.36
N TRP A 20 -14.00 48.62 -4.27
CA TRP A 20 -12.65 48.07 -4.46
C TRP A 20 -12.27 47.06 -3.39
N SER A 21 -12.70 47.27 -2.15
CA SER A 21 -12.56 46.29 -1.06
C SER A 21 -13.37 45.02 -1.35
N THR A 22 -14.62 45.15 -1.81
CA THR A 22 -15.47 44.01 -2.18
C THR A 22 -14.88 43.21 -3.33
N ILE A 23 -14.41 43.89 -4.39
CA ILE A 23 -13.74 43.26 -5.53
C ILE A 23 -12.47 42.53 -5.06
N SER A 24 -11.65 43.16 -4.22
CA SER A 24 -10.43 42.56 -3.67
C SER A 24 -10.75 41.34 -2.79
N GLY A 25 -11.83 41.41 -2.01
CA GLY A 25 -12.33 40.29 -1.21
C GLY A 25 -12.80 39.11 -2.07
N ILE A 26 -13.53 39.38 -3.15
CA ILE A 26 -13.96 38.34 -4.11
C ILE A 26 -12.75 37.68 -4.78
N VAL A 27 -11.78 38.47 -5.26
CA VAL A 27 -10.54 37.94 -5.86
C VAL A 27 -9.79 37.07 -4.85
N THR A 28 -9.68 37.51 -3.60
CA THR A 28 -9.06 36.73 -2.52
C THR A 28 -9.78 35.41 -2.28
N MET A 29 -11.12 35.43 -2.19
CA MET A 29 -11.92 34.23 -1.95
C MET A 29 -11.79 33.21 -3.09
N VAL A 30 -11.85 33.67 -4.35
CA VAL A 30 -11.65 32.81 -5.52
C VAL A 30 -10.23 32.21 -5.53
N SER A 31 -9.22 33.02 -5.16
CA SER A 31 -7.84 32.56 -5.07
C SER A 31 -7.68 31.46 -4.01
N LEU A 32 -8.29 31.63 -2.82
CA LEU A 32 -8.27 30.61 -1.76
C LEU A 32 -8.96 29.32 -2.21
N VAL A 33 -10.09 29.40 -2.92
CA VAL A 33 -10.78 28.22 -3.48
C VAL A 33 -9.90 27.50 -4.51
N ALA A 34 -9.21 28.25 -5.38
CA ALA A 34 -8.28 27.68 -6.35
C ALA A 34 -7.11 26.96 -5.67
N ILE A 35 -6.50 27.58 -4.66
CA ILE A 35 -5.43 26.97 -3.85
C ILE A 35 -5.93 25.71 -3.15
N PHE A 36 -7.11 25.77 -2.51
CA PHE A 36 -7.71 24.61 -1.86
C PHE A 36 -7.94 23.45 -2.83
N ARG A 37 -8.42 23.74 -4.05
CA ARG A 37 -8.58 22.75 -5.10
C ARG A 37 -7.24 22.18 -5.56
N GLN A 38 -6.21 23.00 -5.73
CA GLN A 38 -4.86 22.57 -6.09
C GLN A 38 -4.27 21.66 -5.01
N LEU A 39 -4.36 22.04 -3.73
CA LEU A 39 -3.90 21.23 -2.60
C LEU A 39 -4.61 19.87 -2.57
N ARG A 40 -5.93 19.84 -2.83
CA ARG A 40 -6.69 18.59 -2.88
C ARG A 40 -6.26 17.68 -4.04
N VAL A 41 -5.95 18.24 -5.21
CA VAL A 41 -5.44 17.47 -6.35
C VAL A 41 -4.03 16.95 -6.09
N GLN A 42 -3.15 17.79 -5.53
CA GLN A 42 -1.80 17.39 -5.13
C GLN A 42 -1.82 16.28 -4.08
N ALA A 43 -2.70 16.37 -3.09
CA ALA A 43 -2.90 15.30 -2.10
C ALA A 43 -3.35 13.99 -2.75
N ALA A 44 -4.26 14.05 -3.72
CA ALA A 44 -4.71 12.86 -4.46
C ALA A 44 -3.59 12.25 -5.31
N GLN A 45 -2.77 13.08 -5.97
CA GLN A 45 -1.60 12.63 -6.73
C GLN A 45 -0.55 11.96 -5.83
N GLY A 46 -0.27 12.56 -4.66
CA GLY A 46 0.64 11.98 -3.67
C GLY A 46 0.16 10.61 -3.18
N ALA A 47 -1.15 10.44 -2.92
CA ALA A 47 -1.70 9.15 -2.53
C ALA A 47 -1.58 8.08 -3.64
N ILE A 48 -1.77 8.47 -4.91
CA ILE A 48 -1.60 7.57 -6.06
C ILE A 48 -0.13 7.15 -6.20
N GLU A 49 0.80 8.09 -6.05
CA GLU A 49 2.22 7.81 -6.15
C GLU A 49 2.71 6.88 -5.02
N GLN A 50 2.29 7.15 -3.78
CA GLN A 50 2.57 6.28 -2.64
C GLN A 50 2.04 4.85 -2.86
N LEU A 51 0.86 4.72 -3.47
CA LEU A 51 0.28 3.42 -3.81
C LEU A 51 1.06 2.72 -4.93
N ALA A 52 1.45 3.46 -5.97
CA ALA A 52 2.20 2.92 -7.08
C ALA A 52 3.60 2.45 -6.65
N GLU A 53 4.26 3.22 -5.79
CA GLU A 53 5.53 2.85 -5.17
C GLU A 53 5.38 1.61 -4.29
N PHE A 54 4.41 1.63 -3.36
CA PHE A 54 4.09 0.48 -2.50
C PHE A 54 3.91 -0.80 -3.32
N ARG A 55 3.06 -0.74 -4.35
CA ARG A 55 2.80 -1.91 -5.22
C ARG A 55 4.04 -2.33 -6.00
N ARG A 56 4.83 -1.40 -6.50
CA ARG A 56 6.03 -1.72 -7.27
C ARG A 56 7.04 -2.51 -6.44
N GLU A 57 7.24 -2.11 -5.20
CA GLU A 57 8.19 -2.74 -4.29
C GLU A 57 7.64 -4.04 -3.70
N ALA A 58 6.41 -4.03 -3.18
CA ALA A 58 5.75 -5.21 -2.61
C ALA A 58 5.61 -6.36 -3.62
N TYR A 59 5.35 -6.05 -4.89
CA TYR A 59 5.23 -7.05 -5.96
C TYR A 59 6.47 -7.12 -6.85
N SER A 60 7.61 -6.59 -6.39
CA SER A 60 8.88 -6.77 -7.09
C SER A 60 9.27 -8.25 -7.07
N GLU A 61 9.97 -8.71 -8.12
CA GLU A 61 10.47 -10.09 -8.14
C GLU A 61 11.38 -10.39 -6.94
N GLN A 62 12.15 -9.39 -6.49
CA GLN A 62 12.99 -9.53 -5.32
C GLN A 62 12.16 -9.80 -4.05
N MET A 63 11.10 -9.03 -3.82
CA MET A 63 10.19 -9.26 -2.69
C MET A 63 9.54 -10.63 -2.78
N LEU A 64 9.04 -11.01 -3.97
CA LEU A 64 8.42 -12.32 -4.19
C LEU A 64 9.39 -13.48 -3.89
N ARG A 65 10.68 -13.32 -4.18
CA ARG A 65 11.72 -14.32 -3.85
C ARG A 65 11.93 -14.44 -2.35
N TYR A 66 12.02 -13.32 -1.64
CA TYR A 66 12.13 -13.35 -0.19
C TYR A 66 10.90 -14.00 0.47
N GLU A 67 9.70 -13.63 0.03
CA GLU A 67 8.45 -14.23 0.53
C GLU A 67 8.43 -15.73 0.25
N LEU A 68 8.83 -16.14 -0.96
CA LEU A 68 8.95 -17.55 -1.33
C LEU A 68 9.94 -18.30 -0.43
N ASP A 69 11.11 -17.75 -0.17
CA ASP A 69 12.13 -18.37 0.70
C ASP A 69 11.60 -18.56 2.12
N VAL A 70 10.90 -17.57 2.67
CA VAL A 70 10.24 -17.68 3.99
C VAL A 70 9.15 -18.75 3.96
N MET A 71 8.27 -18.75 2.96
CA MET A 71 7.19 -19.73 2.88
C MET A 71 7.69 -21.16 2.71
N VAL A 72 8.76 -21.36 1.93
CA VAL A 72 9.43 -22.66 1.76
C VAL A 72 10.05 -23.10 3.09
N ALA A 73 10.76 -22.21 3.78
CA ALA A 73 11.32 -22.52 5.10
C ALA A 73 10.23 -22.90 6.11
N LEU A 74 9.13 -22.13 6.17
CA LEU A 74 7.98 -22.44 7.05
C LEU A 74 7.26 -23.75 6.70
N ARG A 75 7.36 -24.23 5.45
CA ARG A 75 6.80 -25.51 5.03
C ARG A 75 7.73 -26.67 5.38
N ASP A 76 9.03 -26.49 5.18
CA ASP A 76 10.02 -27.58 5.19
C ASP A 76 10.70 -27.76 6.56
N HIS A 77 10.72 -26.72 7.42
CA HIS A 77 11.39 -26.76 8.73
C HIS A 77 10.38 -26.98 9.88
N GLU A 78 10.81 -27.72 10.90
CA GLU A 78 10.01 -27.96 12.11
C GLU A 78 9.98 -26.72 13.05
N ASP A 79 11.07 -25.95 13.10
CA ASP A 79 11.15 -24.69 13.86
C ASP A 79 10.72 -23.51 12.97
N PRO A 80 9.58 -22.85 13.23
CA PRO A 80 9.15 -21.70 12.45
C PRO A 80 10.04 -20.46 12.61
N ALA A 81 11.00 -20.48 13.54
CA ALA A 81 12.03 -19.45 13.65
C ALA A 81 13.28 -19.75 12.81
N ASP A 82 13.36 -20.92 12.14
CA ASP A 82 14.46 -21.31 11.26
C ASP A 82 14.18 -20.87 9.81
N ILE A 83 14.12 -19.55 9.60
CA ILE A 83 13.90 -18.92 8.30
C ILE A 83 15.15 -18.13 7.86
N PRO A 84 15.45 -18.03 6.55
CA PRO A 84 16.68 -17.39 6.09
C PRO A 84 16.76 -15.90 6.45
N ASP A 85 17.84 -15.50 7.15
CA ASP A 85 18.03 -14.11 7.61
C ASP A 85 17.89 -13.08 6.48
N ALA A 86 18.44 -13.36 5.29
CA ALA A 86 18.36 -12.44 4.15
C ALA A 86 16.91 -12.18 3.70
N ALA A 87 16.05 -13.21 3.75
CA ALA A 87 14.65 -13.09 3.39
C ALA A 87 13.87 -12.34 4.47
N VAL A 88 14.18 -12.58 5.75
CA VAL A 88 13.62 -11.84 6.87
C VAL A 88 13.96 -10.37 6.80
N LEU A 89 15.24 -10.02 6.59
CA LEU A 89 15.67 -8.63 6.47
C LEU A 89 15.00 -7.96 5.26
N GLY A 90 14.93 -8.64 4.11
CA GLY A 90 14.32 -8.11 2.90
C GLY A 90 12.83 -7.75 3.07
N ILE A 91 12.04 -8.66 3.64
CA ILE A 91 10.60 -8.43 3.88
C ILE A 91 10.40 -7.50 5.07
N GLY A 92 11.12 -7.78 6.16
CA GLY A 92 11.00 -7.10 7.44
C GLY A 92 11.33 -5.62 7.29
N ASP A 93 12.46 -5.27 6.67
CA ASP A 93 12.91 -3.87 6.57
C ASP A 93 11.95 -3.05 5.71
N TYR A 94 11.41 -3.63 4.64
CA TYR A 94 10.37 -3.00 3.83
C TYR A 94 9.14 -2.63 4.67
N TRP A 95 8.59 -3.61 5.40
CA TRP A 95 7.41 -3.41 6.20
C TRP A 95 7.66 -2.57 7.46
N GLU A 96 8.84 -2.65 8.06
CA GLU A 96 9.25 -1.82 9.19
C GLU A 96 9.36 -0.35 8.79
N ASN A 97 9.97 -0.07 7.63
CA ASN A 97 10.03 1.28 7.08
C ASN A 97 8.64 1.82 6.75
N PHE A 98 7.79 1.01 6.12
CA PHE A 98 6.40 1.39 5.86
C PHE A 98 5.66 1.72 7.17
N ALA A 99 5.77 0.84 8.16
CA ALA A 99 5.11 0.97 9.45
C ALA A 99 5.62 2.18 10.24
N THR A 100 6.92 2.46 10.18
CA THR A 100 7.54 3.66 10.78
C THR A 100 6.92 4.92 10.20
N LEU A 101 6.83 5.02 8.87
CA LEU A 101 6.21 6.17 8.20
C LEU A 101 4.71 6.28 8.50
N ALA A 102 4.00 5.16 8.53
CA ALA A 102 2.59 5.12 8.88
C ALA A 102 2.34 5.59 10.33
N ARG A 103 3.16 5.12 11.27
CA ARG A 103 3.08 5.52 12.69
C ARG A 103 3.43 6.98 12.91
N GLY A 104 4.34 7.53 12.10
CA GLY A 104 4.66 8.95 12.05
C GLY A 104 3.62 9.84 11.35
N GLY A 105 2.58 9.25 10.76
CA GLY A 105 1.54 9.99 10.01
C GLY A 105 1.95 10.41 8.60
N TYR A 106 3.09 9.93 8.09
CA TYR A 106 3.60 10.21 6.74
C TYR A 106 3.00 9.29 5.67
N ARG A 107 2.45 8.13 6.07
CA ARG A 107 1.67 7.23 5.20
C ARG A 107 0.30 6.96 5.82
N ASP A 108 -0.72 6.89 4.97
CA ASP A 108 -2.10 6.64 5.41
C ASP A 108 -2.33 5.14 5.67
N ALA A 109 -2.25 4.73 6.94
CA ALA A 109 -2.54 3.36 7.36
C ALA A 109 -3.98 2.92 7.03
N LYS A 110 -4.94 3.85 6.99
CA LYS A 110 -6.33 3.55 6.63
C LYS A 110 -6.48 3.29 5.14
N LEU A 111 -5.71 3.99 4.31
CA LEU A 111 -5.61 3.68 2.89
C LEU A 111 -5.02 2.28 2.69
N LEU A 112 -3.94 1.93 3.40
CA LEU A 112 -3.39 0.57 3.37
C LEU A 112 -4.45 -0.46 3.77
N TRP A 113 -5.13 -0.28 4.91
CA TRP A 113 -6.18 -1.19 5.37
C TRP A 113 -7.30 -1.42 4.33
N ARG A 114 -7.69 -0.38 3.59
CA ARG A 114 -8.71 -0.50 2.54
C ARG A 114 -8.23 -1.31 1.34
N LEU A 115 -6.93 -1.27 1.05
CA LEU A 115 -6.33 -1.87 -0.13
C LEU A 115 -5.83 -3.28 0.13
N ASP A 116 -5.18 -3.45 1.27
CA ASP A 116 -4.49 -4.66 1.66
C ASP A 116 -4.25 -4.68 3.18
N SER A 117 -5.30 -4.98 3.95
CA SER A 117 -5.17 -5.17 5.40
C SER A 117 -4.48 -6.49 5.76
N VAL A 118 -4.40 -7.43 4.82
CA VAL A 118 -4.07 -8.83 5.09
C VAL A 118 -2.57 -9.07 5.04
N SER A 119 -1.86 -8.47 4.08
CA SER A 119 -0.41 -8.70 3.92
C SER A 119 0.42 -8.37 5.17
N PRO A 120 0.24 -7.23 5.87
CA PRO A 120 1.00 -6.95 7.10
C PRO A 120 0.77 -8.00 8.19
N GLN A 121 -0.46 -8.52 8.29
CA GLN A 121 -0.82 -9.55 9.28
C GLN A 121 -0.19 -10.90 8.95
N ILE A 122 -0.20 -11.30 7.68
CA ILE A 122 0.45 -12.54 7.21
C ILE A 122 1.95 -12.46 7.40
N VAL A 123 2.57 -11.36 6.95
CA VAL A 123 4.02 -11.16 7.07
C VAL A 123 4.45 -11.19 8.53
N TRP A 124 3.72 -10.50 9.41
CA TRP A 124 4.01 -10.59 10.84
C TRP A 124 3.85 -12.02 11.37
N ALA A 125 2.81 -12.75 10.94
CA ALA A 125 2.63 -14.14 11.34
C ALA A 125 3.78 -15.06 10.90
N TRP A 126 4.40 -14.79 9.74
CA TRP A 126 5.58 -15.49 9.26
C TRP A 126 6.84 -15.14 10.05
N LEU A 127 7.07 -13.84 10.30
CA LEU A 127 8.34 -13.36 10.86
C LEU A 127 8.37 -13.36 12.39
N ALA A 128 7.23 -13.31 13.07
CA ALA A 128 7.15 -13.19 14.54
C ALA A 128 7.95 -14.25 15.32
N PRO A 129 7.97 -15.55 14.93
CA PRO A 129 8.80 -16.54 15.62
C PRO A 129 10.29 -16.22 15.55
N TRP A 130 10.80 -15.87 14.37
CA TRP A 130 12.19 -15.46 14.16
C TRP A 130 12.50 -14.18 14.95
N VAL A 131 11.63 -13.17 14.89
CA VAL A 131 11.83 -11.89 15.59
C VAL A 131 11.92 -12.10 17.10
N ARG A 132 11.05 -12.94 17.68
CA ARG A 132 11.08 -13.26 19.11
C ARG A 132 12.36 -13.97 19.51
N LYS A 133 12.82 -14.95 18.71
CA LYS A 133 14.10 -15.64 18.91
C LYS A 133 15.28 -14.67 18.82
N ALA A 134 15.31 -13.84 17.79
CA ALA A 134 16.31 -12.80 17.58
C ALA A 134 16.40 -11.80 18.75
N ARG A 135 15.25 -11.33 19.26
CA ARG A 135 15.17 -10.44 20.44
C ARG A 135 15.67 -11.14 21.71
N ALA A 136 15.29 -12.40 21.93
CA ALA A 136 15.74 -13.18 23.08
C ALA A 136 17.26 -13.43 23.06
N GLU A 137 17.83 -13.64 21.88
CA GLU A 137 19.26 -13.86 21.68
C GLU A 137 20.07 -12.56 21.54
N SER A 138 19.42 -11.39 21.59
CA SER A 138 20.05 -10.07 21.41
C SER A 138 20.84 -9.92 20.11
N ARG A 139 20.46 -10.65 19.05
CA ARG A 139 21.11 -10.57 17.72
C ARG A 139 20.83 -9.25 17.03
N PHE A 140 19.66 -8.69 17.30
CA PHE A 140 19.17 -7.41 16.81
C PHE A 140 18.63 -6.63 18.01
N GLY A 141 18.60 -5.30 17.94
CA GLY A 141 18.17 -4.46 19.06
C GLY A 141 16.80 -4.86 19.61
N ILE A 142 16.53 -4.58 20.90
CA ILE A 142 15.30 -4.99 21.58
C ILE A 142 14.03 -4.54 20.83
N GLY A 143 14.09 -3.40 20.13
CA GLY A 143 12.98 -2.86 19.34
C GLY A 143 12.97 -3.23 17.86
N SER A 144 13.75 -4.22 17.42
CA SER A 144 13.74 -4.66 16.02
C SER A 144 12.35 -5.16 15.63
N TYR A 145 11.80 -4.59 14.55
CA TYR A 145 10.49 -4.91 13.99
C TYR A 145 9.28 -4.52 14.87
N ASP A 146 9.45 -3.58 15.80
CA ASP A 146 8.36 -3.07 16.66
C ASP A 146 7.30 -2.31 15.84
N HIS A 147 7.70 -1.62 14.76
CA HIS A 147 6.74 -0.88 13.95
C HIS A 147 5.90 -1.84 13.10
N LEU A 148 6.50 -2.87 12.51
CA LEU A 148 5.79 -3.93 11.80
C LEU A 148 4.81 -4.67 12.72
N GLU A 149 5.24 -5.05 13.93
CA GLU A 149 4.37 -5.66 14.94
C GLU A 149 3.16 -4.76 15.24
N TRP A 150 3.41 -3.46 15.45
CA TRP A 150 2.35 -2.46 15.64
C TRP A 150 1.41 -2.37 14.43
N LEU A 151 1.95 -2.36 13.20
CA LEU A 151 1.16 -2.22 11.98
C LEU A 151 0.24 -3.43 11.78
N ALA A 152 0.76 -4.65 11.98
CA ALA A 152 -0.03 -5.87 11.92
C ALA A 152 -1.16 -5.85 12.96
N GLY A 153 -0.87 -5.42 14.19
CA GLY A 153 -1.87 -5.22 15.24
C GLY A 153 -2.94 -4.19 14.86
N LEU A 154 -2.53 -3.06 14.27
CA LEU A 154 -3.45 -2.03 13.79
C LEU A 154 -4.38 -2.56 12.69
N MET A 155 -3.85 -3.30 11.70
CA MET A 155 -4.68 -3.89 10.64
C MET A 155 -5.69 -4.90 11.20
N ALA A 156 -5.26 -5.75 12.14
CA ALA A 156 -6.13 -6.72 12.80
C ALA A 156 -7.25 -6.04 13.61
N GLU A 157 -6.95 -4.93 14.29
CA GLU A 157 -7.93 -4.13 15.03
C GLU A 157 -8.97 -3.51 14.10
N MET A 158 -8.52 -2.94 12.97
CA MET A 158 -9.39 -2.34 11.97
C MET A 158 -10.28 -3.40 11.28
N ASP A 159 -9.72 -4.56 10.96
CA ASP A 159 -10.49 -5.69 10.41
C ASP A 159 -11.56 -6.18 11.40
N ARG A 160 -11.20 -6.33 12.68
CA ARG A 160 -12.15 -6.71 13.73
C ARG A 160 -13.27 -5.69 13.90
N SER A 161 -12.92 -4.40 13.91
CA SER A 161 -13.88 -3.28 13.98
C SER A 161 -14.83 -3.25 12.79
N ALA A 162 -14.40 -3.75 11.63
CA ALA A 162 -15.21 -3.88 10.42
C ALA A 162 -15.94 -5.23 10.30
N GLY A 163 -15.86 -6.11 11.30
CA GLY A 163 -16.49 -7.43 11.29
C GLY A 163 -15.84 -8.45 10.35
N ARG A 164 -14.58 -8.23 9.95
CA ARG A 164 -13.81 -9.19 9.12
C ARG A 164 -13.21 -10.30 10.01
N PRO A 165 -13.05 -11.52 9.48
CA PRO A 165 -12.46 -12.62 10.23
C PRO A 165 -11.00 -12.33 10.58
N ALA A 166 -10.57 -12.80 11.76
CA ALA A 166 -9.19 -12.68 12.20
C ALA A 166 -8.27 -13.58 11.38
N ILE A 167 -7.10 -13.07 11.03
CA ILE A 167 -6.03 -13.86 10.43
C ILE A 167 -5.42 -14.73 11.52
N THR A 168 -5.52 -16.06 11.37
CA THR A 168 -5.00 -17.02 12.36
C THR A 168 -3.79 -17.76 11.81
N HIS A 169 -2.92 -18.27 12.69
CA HIS A 169 -1.81 -19.14 12.29
C HIS A 169 -2.26 -20.36 11.48
N ALA A 170 -3.41 -20.95 11.84
CA ALA A 170 -3.99 -22.07 11.07
C ALA A 170 -4.39 -21.66 9.65
N MET A 171 -4.97 -20.45 9.49
CA MET A 171 -5.28 -19.90 8.18
C MET A 171 -4.00 -19.73 7.34
N VAL A 172 -2.98 -19.10 7.92
CA VAL A 172 -1.68 -18.90 7.26
C VAL A 172 -1.08 -20.24 6.83
N ALA A 173 -0.99 -21.21 7.74
CA ALA A 173 -0.44 -22.54 7.45
C ALA A 173 -1.20 -23.28 6.33
N SER A 174 -2.54 -23.23 6.34
CA SER A 174 -3.37 -23.86 5.30
C SER A 174 -3.20 -23.23 3.90
N HIS A 175 -2.73 -21.98 3.82
CA HIS A 175 -2.56 -21.24 2.58
C HIS A 175 -1.09 -21.14 2.11
N THR A 176 -0.12 -21.54 2.94
CA THR A 176 1.31 -21.53 2.58
C THR A 176 1.58 -22.30 1.28
N GLY A 177 1.03 -23.50 1.11
CA GLY A 177 1.21 -24.29 -0.12
C GLY A 177 0.72 -23.58 -1.39
N PRO A 178 -0.57 -23.17 -1.44
CA PRO A 178 -1.09 -22.36 -2.55
C PRO A 178 -0.31 -21.07 -2.81
N TRP A 179 0.17 -20.38 -1.78
CA TRP A 179 0.95 -19.16 -1.95
C TRP A 179 2.34 -19.42 -2.54
N ILE A 180 3.01 -20.51 -2.15
CA ILE A 180 4.27 -20.93 -2.79
C ILE A 180 4.08 -21.07 -4.30
N THR A 181 3.03 -21.77 -4.73
CA THR A 181 2.73 -21.95 -6.16
C THR A 181 2.49 -20.60 -6.85
N LEU A 182 1.69 -19.71 -6.24
CA LEU A 182 1.44 -18.38 -6.78
C LEU A 182 2.72 -17.55 -6.95
N HIS A 183 3.61 -17.55 -5.94
CA HIS A 183 4.85 -16.77 -5.99
C HIS A 183 5.81 -17.33 -7.05
N GLN A 184 5.90 -18.65 -7.18
CA GLN A 184 6.66 -19.29 -8.26
C GLN A 184 6.14 -18.89 -9.65
N GLU A 185 4.82 -18.86 -9.86
CA GLU A 185 4.21 -18.40 -11.11
C GLU A 185 4.52 -16.93 -11.40
N LEU A 186 4.40 -16.06 -10.40
CA LEU A 186 4.66 -14.62 -10.54
C LEU A 186 6.13 -14.34 -10.85
N ILE A 187 7.06 -15.02 -10.18
CA ILE A 187 8.50 -14.94 -10.46
C ILE A 187 8.78 -15.42 -11.89
N TRP A 188 8.22 -16.57 -12.29
CA TRP A 188 8.39 -17.08 -13.65
C TRP A 188 7.89 -16.07 -14.70
N TYR A 189 6.72 -15.46 -14.48
CA TYR A 189 6.18 -14.45 -15.38
C TYR A 189 7.09 -13.21 -15.46
N ALA A 190 7.60 -12.73 -14.33
CA ALA A 190 8.53 -11.59 -14.27
C ALA A 190 9.83 -11.87 -15.05
N GLN A 191 10.37 -13.09 -14.93
CA GLN A 191 11.55 -13.52 -15.68
C GLN A 191 11.26 -13.65 -17.19
N ALA A 192 10.10 -14.20 -17.56
CA ALA A 192 9.70 -14.33 -18.96
C ALA A 192 9.57 -12.97 -19.67
N LEU A 193 9.06 -11.94 -18.97
CA LEU A 193 8.99 -10.57 -19.49
C LEU A 193 10.37 -9.94 -19.75
N ARG A 194 11.42 -10.39 -19.07
CA ARG A 194 12.81 -9.95 -19.31
C ARG A 194 13.51 -10.70 -20.45
N GLY A 195 12.88 -11.72 -21.02
CA GLY A 195 13.47 -12.55 -22.06
C GLY A 195 14.37 -13.67 -21.53
N ASP A 196 14.32 -13.96 -20.22
CA ASP A 196 15.03 -15.10 -19.66
C ASP A 196 14.33 -16.40 -20.13
N THR A 197 15.06 -17.30 -20.81
CA THR A 197 14.49 -18.57 -21.27
C THR A 197 14.39 -19.56 -20.11
N ILE A 198 13.21 -19.69 -19.49
CA ILE A 198 13.02 -20.51 -18.29
C ILE A 198 11.88 -21.51 -18.50
N ALA A 199 12.12 -22.77 -18.13
CA ALA A 199 11.12 -23.82 -18.13
C ALA A 199 9.93 -23.43 -17.21
N PRO A 200 8.67 -23.61 -17.64
CA PRO A 200 7.53 -23.23 -16.82
C PRO A 200 7.44 -24.06 -15.53
N PRO A 201 6.77 -23.54 -14.47
CA PRO A 201 6.54 -24.31 -13.25
C PRO A 201 5.90 -25.68 -13.55
N ALA A 202 6.25 -26.67 -12.73
CA ALA A 202 5.97 -28.09 -12.97
C ALA A 202 4.47 -28.45 -12.95
N ASP A 203 3.61 -27.58 -12.43
CA ASP A 203 2.15 -27.79 -12.39
C ASP A 203 1.46 -27.27 -13.68
N PRO A 204 0.88 -28.15 -14.53
CA PRO A 204 0.14 -27.72 -15.71
C PRO A 204 -1.21 -27.03 -15.40
N ALA A 205 -1.81 -27.22 -14.22
CA ALA A 205 -3.11 -26.60 -13.86
C ALA A 205 -2.99 -25.09 -13.58
N ALA A 206 -1.80 -24.63 -13.19
CA ALA A 206 -1.43 -23.21 -13.10
C ALA A 206 -1.56 -22.48 -14.46
N ARG A 207 -1.13 -23.15 -15.54
CA ARG A 207 -1.07 -22.58 -16.89
C ARG A 207 -2.44 -22.19 -17.42
N GLU A 208 -3.47 -22.94 -17.07
CA GLU A 208 -4.84 -22.72 -17.54
C GLU A 208 -5.52 -21.56 -16.80
N ARG A 209 -5.20 -21.37 -15.50
CA ARG A 209 -5.68 -20.25 -14.69
C ARG A 209 -5.08 -18.90 -15.11
N ALA A 210 -3.80 -18.88 -15.48
CA ALA A 210 -3.15 -17.68 -16.00
C ALA A 210 -3.65 -17.30 -17.42
N ARG A 211 -3.98 -18.29 -18.26
CA ARG A 211 -4.53 -18.05 -19.61
C ARG A 211 -6.02 -17.68 -19.61
N GLY A 212 -6.80 -18.15 -18.63
CA GLY A 212 -8.24 -17.91 -18.54
C GLY A 212 -8.65 -16.47 -18.17
N ARG A 213 -7.72 -15.62 -17.71
CA ARG A 213 -8.01 -14.20 -17.38
C ARG A 213 -7.93 -13.23 -18.56
N SER A 214 -7.54 -13.71 -19.75
CA SER A 214 -7.33 -12.87 -20.95
C SER A 214 -8.39 -13.08 -22.05
N GLY A 215 -9.51 -13.75 -21.75
CA GLY A 215 -10.60 -13.94 -22.70
C GLY A 215 -11.49 -12.68 -22.81
N PRO A 216 -11.89 -12.24 -24.03
CA PRO A 216 -12.73 -11.07 -24.19
C PRO A 216 -14.08 -11.30 -23.50
N ARG A 217 -14.50 -10.32 -22.68
CA ARG A 217 -15.88 -10.19 -22.22
C ARG A 217 -16.77 -10.16 -23.46
N SER A 218 -17.51 -11.23 -23.70
CA SER A 218 -18.65 -11.22 -24.60
C SER A 218 -19.74 -10.38 -23.93
N ASP A 219 -20.03 -9.23 -24.54
CA ASP A 219 -21.18 -8.41 -24.17
C ASP A 219 -22.49 -9.18 -24.44
N PRO A 220 -23.47 -9.14 -23.52
CA PRO A 220 -24.78 -9.70 -23.78
C PRO A 220 -25.64 -8.72 -24.59
N HIS A 221 -26.18 -9.21 -25.71
CA HIS A 221 -27.39 -8.67 -26.35
C HIS A 221 -28.63 -9.22 -25.64
#